data_AF-A0A1V5Y1I2-F1
#
_entry.id   AF-A0A1V5Y1I2-F1
#
_cell.length_a   1.000
_cell.length_b   1.000
_cell.length_c   1.000
_cell.angle_alpha   90.00
_cell.angle_beta   90.00
_cell.angle_gamma   90.00
#
_symmetry.space_group_name_H-M   'P 1'
#
loop_
_entity.id
_entity.type
_entity.pdbx_description
1 polymer ?
#
loop_
_entity_poly.entity_id
_entity_poly.type
_entity_poly.pdbx_seq_one_letter_code
_entity_poly.pdbx_strand_id
1 'polypeptide(L)'
;MGETIMRTRNLIIILICAFFVGTSFAQDFNASSADISHPYFSAWHPGLSIRLDGRNPETGILGWSKYNLDGVAVLDNINALSVAYSDSTGQSFKFYIAQDAAGNIRLLQEGGISFVKNPPIWFPANPSNNTSWNVQYFNGYERFMIFQRATYPKNAYDYGPYENSVYMRHYWSEAYLGQIVVAPRFGFVQYDGQNISSRTNAALSILEGTVQDAWTLEPLSNVTVTLEGGAPRSAATNASGAYRIIDIPQGSYTISVKQTAYVDYTMNIATPLSGTTTHDIDLIPQAGTISGKITDAQTGAAIANAVVQYDGNESTQVRANENGLYRIEKVRIGKRKVQSWADNYGYYESTIEVKHNSNTTFNIALQPLKGAITGVLRDALTRAPVNQGVVQLNGLESTRVITGTDGVFTLTNITPGYHDFQAWGYGYMFVQKRVNITANQTLNLGDVLLNPVSTLLPEGSDFDFNDGADGWQFQSAPSVFGVPQKTDLNGHLGLSPAGSTNCYGSWESPYIAFTAGRNYRARFTIKSSLDDSSKTPGIRLRINSGDYQSVAVLMIDSRGGGEFSPTKQERAYDLLFTMPATAVSSGFSISFDLINIGTEDDPNAWVYLERVEIDGI
;
A
#
# COMPACT_ATOMS: atom_id res chain seq x y z
N MET A 1 -52.48 27.52 -22.72
CA MET A 1 -51.52 27.29 -21.61
C MET A 1 -51.85 25.94 -21.01
N GLY A 2 -50.87 25.04 -20.88
CA GLY A 2 -51.06 23.73 -20.24
C GLY A 2 -50.33 22.58 -20.93
N GLU A 3 -49.01 22.51 -20.71
CA GLU A 3 -48.19 21.33 -20.40
C GLU A 3 -48.39 19.92 -21.06
N THR A 4 -47.26 19.45 -21.63
CA THR A 4 -46.65 18.09 -21.50
C THR A 4 -46.95 17.00 -22.55
N ILE A 5 -45.85 16.27 -22.89
CA ILE A 5 -45.70 14.82 -23.19
C ILE A 5 -45.10 14.49 -24.57
N MET A 6 -43.80 14.13 -24.54
CA MET A 6 -43.19 13.12 -25.41
C MET A 6 -43.76 11.72 -25.10
N ARG A 7 -44.08 10.90 -26.12
CA ARG A 7 -43.71 9.47 -26.16
C ARG A 7 -44.03 8.77 -27.50
N THR A 8 -42.96 8.40 -28.20
CA THR A 8 -42.60 7.07 -28.76
C THR A 8 -43.64 6.19 -29.46
N ARG A 9 -43.29 5.71 -30.67
CA ARG A 9 -43.28 4.27 -31.03
C ARG A 9 -42.19 3.93 -32.06
N ASN A 10 -41.36 2.95 -31.71
CA ASN A 10 -40.41 2.24 -32.57
C ASN A 10 -41.14 1.31 -33.54
N LEU A 11 -40.61 1.15 -34.77
CA LEU A 11 -40.59 -0.13 -35.47
C LEU A 11 -39.39 -0.19 -36.43
N ILE A 12 -38.55 -1.21 -36.25
CA ILE A 12 -37.42 -1.60 -37.09
C ILE A 12 -37.89 -2.78 -37.95
N ILE A 13 -37.53 -2.83 -39.24
CA ILE A 13 -37.16 -4.03 -40.03
C ILE A 13 -36.53 -3.57 -41.38
N ILE A 14 -35.54 -4.35 -41.83
CA ILE A 14 -34.49 -4.14 -42.84
C ILE A 14 -34.85 -4.83 -44.19
N LEU A 15 -34.40 -4.29 -45.34
CA LEU A 15 -33.82 -4.97 -46.56
C LEU A 15 -33.77 -3.98 -47.78
N ILE A 16 -32.61 -3.56 -48.34
CA ILE A 16 -31.66 -4.14 -49.35
C ILE A 16 -31.88 -3.70 -50.84
N CYS A 17 -30.81 -3.15 -51.46
CA CYS A 17 -30.46 -2.99 -52.92
C CYS A 17 -31.20 -1.94 -53.78
N ALA A 18 -30.65 -1.28 -54.82
CA ALA A 18 -29.31 -1.09 -55.41
C ALA A 18 -29.34 0.08 -56.45
N PHE A 19 -28.16 0.56 -56.85
CA PHE A 19 -27.79 1.59 -57.85
C PHE A 19 -28.53 1.59 -59.22
N PHE A 20 -28.61 2.78 -59.87
CA PHE A 20 -28.18 3.08 -61.28
C PHE A 20 -28.26 4.61 -61.55
N VAL A 21 -27.12 5.34 -61.60
CA VAL A 21 -26.38 5.89 -62.77
C VAL A 21 -27.17 6.75 -63.76
N GLY A 22 -26.76 8.02 -63.89
CA GLY A 22 -27.05 8.92 -65.01
C GLY A 22 -25.99 10.00 -65.10
N THR A 23 -25.01 9.77 -65.96
CA THR A 23 -23.75 10.47 -66.15
C THR A 23 -23.88 11.94 -66.59
N SER A 24 -22.91 12.74 -66.17
CA SER A 24 -22.54 14.04 -66.75
C SER A 24 -22.40 13.96 -68.28
N PHE A 25 -23.20 14.75 -69.00
CA PHE A 25 -22.88 15.19 -70.35
C PHE A 25 -22.45 16.65 -70.27
N ALA A 26 -21.17 16.89 -70.56
CA ALA A 26 -20.74 18.18 -71.08
C ALA A 26 -21.39 18.34 -72.46
N GLN A 27 -22.12 19.43 -72.67
CA GLN A 27 -22.48 19.87 -74.01
C GLN A 27 -22.18 21.36 -74.12
N ASP A 28 -21.15 21.63 -74.91
CA ASP A 28 -20.90 22.93 -75.51
C ASP A 28 -22.16 23.41 -76.22
N PHE A 29 -22.61 24.63 -75.90
CA PHE A 29 -23.52 25.37 -76.75
C PHE A 29 -22.93 26.75 -77.05
N ASN A 30 -22.35 26.81 -78.24
CA ASN A 30 -22.16 28.01 -79.03
C ASN A 30 -23.56 28.45 -79.53
N ALA A 31 -24.01 29.66 -79.22
CA ALA A 31 -25.18 30.24 -79.87
C ALA A 31 -24.97 31.73 -80.14
N SER A 32 -25.03 32.03 -81.43
CA SER A 32 -24.80 33.29 -82.13
C SER A 32 -25.92 34.32 -81.98
N SER A 33 -25.53 35.57 -82.24
CA SER A 33 -26.30 36.81 -82.48
C SER A 33 -27.66 36.71 -83.18
N ALA A 34 -28.61 37.57 -82.79
CA ALA A 34 -29.58 38.21 -83.69
C ALA A 34 -30.15 39.52 -83.10
N ASP A 35 -30.00 40.61 -83.87
CA ASP A 35 -30.52 41.98 -83.73
C ASP A 35 -32.05 42.09 -83.89
N ILE A 36 -32.71 43.03 -83.18
CA ILE A 36 -33.88 43.81 -83.67
C ILE A 36 -33.90 45.23 -83.02
N SER A 37 -34.26 46.23 -83.84
CA SER A 37 -34.02 47.69 -83.80
C SER A 37 -35.15 48.62 -83.30
N HIS A 38 -34.76 49.79 -82.72
CA HIS A 38 -35.36 51.17 -82.77
C HIS A 38 -36.76 51.52 -82.17
N PRO A 39 -37.17 52.81 -81.93
CA PRO A 39 -36.47 54.09 -81.62
C PRO A 39 -37.14 54.96 -80.49
N TYR A 40 -36.45 55.98 -79.94
CA TYR A 40 -36.91 57.38 -79.64
C TYR A 40 -35.99 58.12 -78.63
N PHE A 41 -35.71 59.38 -78.95
CA PHE A 41 -34.75 60.32 -78.35
C PHE A 41 -35.23 61.00 -77.05
N SER A 42 -34.32 61.23 -76.10
CA SER A 42 -34.19 62.49 -75.33
C SER A 42 -32.84 62.58 -74.60
N ALA A 43 -32.45 63.79 -74.20
CA ALA A 43 -31.09 64.32 -74.15
C ALA A 43 -30.08 63.71 -73.15
N TRP A 44 -28.81 63.87 -73.49
CA TRP A 44 -27.63 63.29 -72.87
C TRP A 44 -27.08 64.06 -71.66
N HIS A 45 -26.57 63.31 -70.66
CA HIS A 45 -25.52 63.76 -69.74
C HIS A 45 -24.35 62.75 -69.80
N PRO A 46 -23.08 63.20 -69.84
CA PRO A 46 -21.93 62.31 -69.70
C PRO A 46 -21.76 61.97 -68.22
N GLY A 47 -22.38 60.87 -67.79
CA GLY A 47 -22.34 60.42 -66.40
C GLY A 47 -22.73 58.95 -66.31
N LEU A 48 -21.95 58.21 -65.51
CA LEU A 48 -22.06 56.78 -65.18
C LEU A 48 -23.43 56.14 -65.48
N SER A 49 -23.46 55.14 -66.37
CA SER A 49 -24.65 54.33 -66.64
C SER A 49 -24.54 52.96 -65.93
N ILE A 50 -25.53 52.58 -65.13
CA ILE A 50 -25.58 51.26 -64.47
C ILE A 50 -26.61 50.38 -65.16
N ARG A 51 -26.20 49.16 -65.55
CA ARG A 51 -27.08 48.11 -66.08
C ARG A 51 -27.23 47.02 -65.01
N LEU A 52 -28.47 46.68 -64.68
CA LEU A 52 -28.81 45.55 -63.81
C LEU A 52 -29.54 44.51 -64.66
N ASP A 53 -28.91 43.34 -64.86
CA ASP A 53 -29.57 42.21 -65.50
C ASP A 53 -30.10 41.27 -64.41
N GLY A 54 -31.43 41.16 -64.29
CA GLY A 54 -32.10 40.19 -63.43
C GLY A 54 -32.82 39.15 -64.27
N ARG A 55 -32.57 37.86 -64.01
CA ARG A 55 -33.37 36.77 -64.59
C ARG A 55 -34.49 36.43 -63.59
N ASN A 56 -35.75 36.56 -64.01
CA ASN A 56 -36.87 36.07 -63.20
C ASN A 56 -36.86 34.52 -63.23
N PRO A 57 -36.79 33.83 -62.06
CA PRO A 57 -36.69 32.37 -62.02
C PRO A 57 -37.93 31.64 -62.55
N GLU A 58 -39.11 32.27 -62.56
CA GLU A 58 -40.37 31.58 -62.90
C GLU A 58 -40.76 31.68 -64.39
N THR A 59 -40.32 32.72 -65.12
CA THR A 59 -40.77 32.94 -66.51
C THR A 59 -39.64 33.03 -67.55
N GLY A 60 -38.38 33.13 -67.13
CA GLY A 60 -37.22 33.09 -68.02
C GLY A 60 -37.01 34.29 -68.95
N ILE A 61 -37.85 35.33 -68.90
CA ILE A 61 -37.74 36.54 -69.73
C ILE A 61 -36.83 37.59 -69.04
N LEU A 62 -35.97 38.25 -69.84
CA LEU A 62 -35.13 39.38 -69.43
C LEU A 62 -35.97 40.67 -69.32
N GLY A 63 -36.26 41.12 -68.10
CA GLY A 63 -36.91 42.39 -67.84
C GLY A 63 -35.88 43.50 -67.58
N TRP A 64 -36.04 44.66 -68.23
CA TRP A 64 -35.18 45.83 -68.06
C TRP A 64 -35.84 46.85 -67.13
N SER A 65 -35.10 47.44 -66.20
CA SER A 65 -35.56 48.60 -65.42
C SER A 65 -34.54 49.73 -65.53
N LYS A 66 -34.96 50.87 -66.08
CA LYS A 66 -34.17 52.12 -66.14
C LYS A 66 -34.58 52.99 -64.96
N TYR A 67 -33.67 53.26 -64.05
CA TYR A 67 -33.88 54.27 -63.01
C TYR A 67 -33.42 55.63 -63.55
N ASN A 68 -34.33 56.61 -63.62
CA ASN A 68 -33.97 58.00 -63.92
C ASN A 68 -33.44 58.68 -62.64
N LEU A 69 -32.37 59.46 -62.82
CA LEU A 69 -31.63 60.17 -61.77
C LEU A 69 -32.34 61.48 -61.38
N ASP A 70 -33.26 61.43 -60.44
CA ASP A 70 -33.75 62.64 -59.77
C ASP A 70 -33.27 62.65 -58.32
N GLY A 71 -32.19 63.39 -58.05
CA GLY A 71 -31.69 63.68 -56.69
C GLY A 71 -30.23 63.28 -56.44
N VAL A 72 -29.28 64.03 -57.00
CA VAL A 72 -27.86 63.94 -56.61
C VAL A 72 -27.68 64.74 -55.32
N ALA A 73 -27.39 64.08 -54.20
CA ALA A 73 -26.88 64.75 -53.01
C ALA A 73 -25.35 64.82 -53.09
N VAL A 74 -24.79 66.04 -53.08
CA VAL A 74 -23.35 66.26 -53.04
C VAL A 74 -22.87 66.08 -51.60
N LEU A 75 -22.12 65.02 -51.34
CA LEU A 75 -21.31 64.87 -50.13
C LEU A 75 -19.84 65.04 -50.55
N ASP A 76 -19.18 66.05 -49.97
CA ASP A 76 -17.75 66.33 -50.11
C ASP A 76 -17.19 66.28 -51.55
N ASN A 77 -17.89 66.94 -52.49
CA ASN A 77 -17.46 67.10 -53.89
C ASN A 77 -17.32 65.79 -54.69
N ILE A 78 -18.09 64.74 -54.36
CA ILE A 78 -18.14 63.50 -55.16
C ILE A 78 -19.57 63.28 -55.69
N ASN A 79 -19.73 63.11 -57.00
CA ASN A 79 -21.01 62.68 -57.59
C ASN A 79 -21.31 61.26 -57.10
N ALA A 80 -22.37 61.11 -56.30
CA ALA A 80 -22.70 59.84 -55.66
C ALA A 80 -24.14 59.39 -55.96
N LEU A 81 -24.31 58.13 -56.33
CA LEU A 81 -25.62 57.47 -56.51
C LEU A 81 -26.02 56.76 -55.22
N SER A 82 -27.14 57.14 -54.60
CA SER A 82 -27.68 56.42 -53.44
C SER A 82 -28.54 55.24 -53.87
N VAL A 83 -28.24 54.04 -53.35
CA VAL A 83 -29.10 52.85 -53.47
C VAL A 83 -29.55 52.46 -52.07
N ALA A 84 -30.86 52.47 -51.85
CA ALA A 84 -31.48 52.02 -50.62
C ALA A 84 -31.88 50.55 -50.74
N TYR A 85 -31.54 49.76 -49.73
CA TYR A 85 -31.94 48.35 -49.61
C TYR A 85 -32.66 48.15 -48.29
N SER A 86 -33.73 47.35 -48.27
CA SER A 86 -34.33 46.87 -47.02
C SER A 86 -34.28 45.36 -46.98
N ASP A 87 -33.78 44.80 -45.88
CA ASP A 87 -33.74 43.35 -45.69
C ASP A 87 -35.12 42.79 -45.29
N SER A 88 -35.23 41.47 -45.19
CA SER A 88 -36.47 40.78 -44.81
C SER A 88 -36.93 41.05 -43.37
N THR A 89 -36.16 41.81 -42.59
CA THR A 89 -36.51 42.25 -41.23
C THR A 89 -36.97 43.72 -41.19
N GLY A 90 -36.97 44.42 -42.33
CA GLY A 90 -37.44 45.79 -42.48
C GLY A 90 -36.37 46.87 -42.20
N GLN A 91 -35.12 46.47 -41.97
CA GLN A 91 -34.04 47.42 -41.73
C GLN A 91 -33.50 47.97 -43.05
N SER A 92 -33.48 49.30 -43.19
CA SER A 92 -33.07 49.98 -44.43
C SER A 92 -31.61 50.43 -44.35
N PHE A 93 -30.82 50.10 -45.37
CA PHE A 93 -29.43 50.50 -45.55
C PHE A 93 -29.31 51.36 -46.79
N LYS A 94 -28.60 52.49 -46.70
CA LYS A 94 -28.24 53.31 -47.87
C LYS A 94 -26.75 53.20 -48.15
N PHE A 95 -26.45 52.89 -49.39
CA PHE A 95 -25.11 52.88 -49.93
C PHE A 95 -24.98 53.96 -51.00
N TYR A 96 -23.80 54.55 -51.10
CA TYR A 96 -23.47 55.54 -52.11
C TYR A 96 -22.35 55.01 -53.01
N ILE A 97 -22.57 55.04 -54.33
CA ILE A 97 -21.53 54.76 -55.32
C ILE A 97 -20.98 56.09 -55.80
N ALA A 98 -19.70 56.34 -55.59
CA ALA A 98 -19.08 57.64 -55.84
C ALA A 98 -17.82 57.47 -56.72
N GLN A 99 -17.57 58.39 -57.66
CA GLN A 99 -16.36 58.36 -58.50
C GLN A 99 -15.38 59.44 -58.06
N ASP A 100 -14.18 59.04 -57.63
CA ASP A 100 -13.16 60.01 -57.22
C ASP A 100 -12.54 60.77 -58.41
N ALA A 101 -11.81 61.86 -58.12
CA ALA A 101 -11.22 62.74 -59.13
C ALA A 101 -10.19 62.04 -60.07
N ALA A 102 -9.73 60.83 -59.72
CA ALA A 102 -8.87 60.01 -60.56
C ALA A 102 -9.66 58.96 -61.40
N GLY A 103 -11.00 58.99 -61.33
CA GLY A 103 -11.89 58.14 -62.11
C GLY A 103 -12.21 56.79 -61.44
N ASN A 104 -11.79 56.54 -60.20
CA ASN A 104 -12.05 55.28 -59.51
C ASN A 104 -13.42 55.27 -58.85
N ILE A 105 -14.11 54.13 -58.92
CA ILE A 105 -15.43 53.94 -58.33
C ILE A 105 -15.29 53.40 -56.90
N ARG A 106 -16.00 54.02 -55.95
CA ARG A 106 -15.97 53.71 -54.52
C ARG A 106 -17.40 53.47 -54.00
N LEU A 107 -17.52 52.56 -53.03
CA LEU A 107 -18.76 52.30 -52.29
C LEU A 107 -18.63 52.87 -50.87
N LEU A 108 -19.60 53.69 -50.47
CA LEU A 108 -19.68 54.36 -49.16
C LEU A 108 -20.98 53.94 -48.46
N GLN A 109 -20.97 53.78 -47.14
CA GLN A 109 -22.16 53.48 -46.34
C GLN A 109 -22.55 54.71 -45.51
N GLU A 110 -23.85 54.98 -45.37
CA GLU A 110 -24.36 56.11 -44.57
C GLU A 110 -23.96 55.96 -43.08
N GLY A 111 -23.37 57.00 -42.48
CA GLY A 111 -23.12 57.06 -41.02
C GLY A 111 -21.71 56.69 -40.53
N GLY A 112 -20.73 56.44 -41.40
CA GLY A 112 -19.34 56.29 -40.96
C GLY A 112 -18.38 56.04 -42.11
N ILE A 113 -17.34 56.88 -42.22
CA ILE A 113 -16.23 56.66 -43.15
C ILE A 113 -15.42 55.46 -42.64
N SER A 114 -15.80 54.26 -43.06
CA SER A 114 -14.95 53.09 -42.87
C SER A 114 -13.97 53.03 -44.03
N PHE A 115 -12.72 53.42 -43.75
CA PHE A 115 -11.60 53.16 -44.64
C PHE A 115 -11.46 51.64 -44.79
N VAL A 116 -11.60 51.13 -46.01
CA VAL A 116 -11.28 49.73 -46.32
C VAL A 116 -9.82 49.53 -45.94
N LYS A 117 -9.55 48.74 -44.90
CA LYS A 117 -8.18 48.54 -44.36
C LYS A 117 -7.29 47.67 -45.27
N ASN A 118 -7.78 47.30 -46.46
CA ASN A 118 -7.01 46.70 -47.54
C ASN A 118 -7.40 47.37 -48.87
N PRO A 119 -6.45 47.71 -49.75
CA PRO A 119 -6.79 48.16 -51.08
C PRO A 119 -7.64 47.08 -51.79
N PRO A 120 -8.57 47.47 -52.68
CA PRO A 120 -9.29 46.50 -53.49
C PRO A 120 -8.27 45.59 -54.19
N ILE A 121 -8.47 44.27 -54.15
CA ILE A 121 -7.63 43.35 -54.92
C ILE A 121 -8.09 43.48 -56.38
N TRP A 122 -7.31 44.21 -57.16
CA TRP A 122 -7.52 44.32 -58.59
C TRP A 122 -6.86 43.13 -59.27
N PHE A 123 -7.65 42.30 -59.95
CA PHE A 123 -7.08 41.33 -60.88
C PHE A 123 -6.57 42.08 -62.13
N PRO A 124 -5.38 41.75 -62.66
CA PRO A 124 -4.90 42.37 -63.89
C PRO A 124 -5.91 42.14 -65.02
N ALA A 125 -6.13 43.16 -65.84
CA ALA A 125 -7.08 43.07 -66.94
C ALA A 125 -6.70 41.90 -67.86
N ASN A 126 -7.66 41.05 -68.20
CA ASN A 126 -7.42 40.00 -69.18
C ASN A 126 -7.11 40.68 -70.54
N PRO A 127 -5.92 40.45 -71.14
CA PRO A 127 -5.47 41.19 -72.32
C PRO A 127 -6.41 41.05 -73.54
N SER A 128 -7.23 40.00 -73.58
CA SER A 128 -8.13 39.71 -74.70
C SER A 128 -9.50 40.40 -74.63
N ASN A 129 -9.92 40.93 -73.47
CA ASN A 129 -11.26 41.54 -73.33
C ASN A 129 -11.31 42.79 -72.44
N ASN A 130 -10.18 43.26 -71.93
CA ASN A 130 -10.05 44.49 -71.15
C ASN A 130 -11.06 44.59 -69.98
N THR A 131 -11.37 43.45 -69.35
CA THR A 131 -12.22 43.37 -68.16
C THR A 131 -11.37 43.26 -66.90
N SER A 132 -11.77 44.00 -65.87
CA SER A 132 -11.17 43.95 -64.54
C SER A 132 -12.24 43.59 -63.52
N TRP A 133 -11.89 42.70 -62.59
CA TRP A 133 -12.79 42.17 -61.58
C TRP A 133 -12.40 42.69 -60.20
N ASN A 134 -13.40 42.97 -59.37
CA ASN A 134 -13.20 43.30 -57.97
C ASN A 134 -14.12 42.47 -57.08
N VAL A 135 -13.58 41.96 -55.97
CA VAL A 135 -14.35 41.22 -54.96
C VAL A 135 -14.17 41.94 -53.64
N GLN A 136 -15.28 42.34 -53.03
CA GLN A 136 -15.28 43.06 -51.75
C GLN A 136 -16.05 42.26 -50.69
N TYR A 137 -15.43 42.10 -49.53
CA TYR A 137 -16.00 41.41 -48.37
C TYR A 137 -16.56 42.43 -47.38
N PHE A 138 -17.75 42.15 -46.83
CA PHE A 138 -18.37 42.98 -45.80
C PHE A 138 -18.22 42.30 -44.44
N ASN A 139 -17.72 43.03 -43.44
CA ASN A 139 -17.61 42.51 -42.09
C ASN A 139 -19.00 42.29 -41.49
N GLY A 140 -19.26 41.07 -41.02
CA GLY A 140 -20.44 40.74 -40.22
C GLY A 140 -21.55 39.96 -40.92
N TYR A 141 -21.45 39.69 -42.23
CA TYR A 141 -22.42 38.84 -42.95
C TYR A 141 -21.72 37.94 -43.97
N GLU A 142 -22.15 36.67 -44.07
CA GLU A 142 -21.64 35.64 -44.99
C GLU A 142 -22.04 35.88 -46.46
N ARG A 143 -21.75 37.06 -47.01
CA ARG A 143 -22.08 37.41 -48.41
C ARG A 143 -20.95 38.19 -49.07
N PHE A 144 -20.72 37.93 -50.36
CA PHE A 144 -19.77 38.65 -51.19
C PHE A 144 -20.45 39.17 -52.47
N MET A 145 -19.96 40.28 -53.00
CA MET A 145 -20.38 40.83 -54.29
C MET A 145 -19.18 40.91 -55.23
N ILE A 146 -19.41 40.58 -56.50
CA ILE A 146 -18.40 40.64 -57.57
C ILE A 146 -18.79 41.76 -58.53
N PHE A 147 -17.86 42.68 -58.77
CA PHE A 147 -18.01 43.76 -59.74
C PHE A 147 -17.22 43.44 -61.01
N GLN A 148 -17.85 43.65 -62.17
CA GLN A 148 -17.19 43.57 -63.46
C GLN A 148 -17.14 44.97 -64.08
N ARG A 149 -15.93 45.47 -64.34
CA ARG A 149 -15.72 46.62 -65.22
C ARG A 149 -15.47 46.11 -66.64
N ALA A 150 -16.32 46.48 -67.58
CA ALA A 150 -16.10 46.22 -69.00
C ALA A 150 -15.69 47.53 -69.68
N THR A 151 -14.52 47.53 -70.33
CA THR A 151 -14.09 48.65 -71.17
C THR A 151 -14.06 48.14 -72.59
N TYR A 152 -15.11 48.41 -73.38
CA TYR A 152 -15.12 48.00 -74.78
C TYR A 152 -14.13 48.85 -75.58
N PRO A 153 -13.27 48.25 -76.44
CA PRO A 153 -12.52 49.02 -77.41
C PRO A 153 -13.48 49.61 -78.44
N LYS A 154 -13.28 50.89 -78.77
CA LYS A 154 -13.97 51.60 -79.83
C LYS A 154 -13.62 50.92 -81.16
N ASN A 155 -14.65 50.48 -81.92
CA ASN A 155 -14.72 50.09 -83.35
C ASN A 155 -15.57 48.80 -83.48
N ALA A 156 -16.61 48.67 -84.29
CA ALA A 156 -17.20 49.48 -85.35
C ALA A 156 -18.74 49.29 -85.32
N TYR A 157 -19.47 50.26 -85.86
CA TYR A 157 -20.92 50.52 -85.78
C TYR A 157 -21.34 51.42 -84.60
N ASP A 158 -21.57 52.68 -84.98
CA ASP A 158 -22.01 53.82 -84.18
C ASP A 158 -23.30 53.54 -83.38
N TYR A 159 -23.20 53.51 -82.04
CA TYR A 159 -24.21 54.05 -81.13
C TYR A 159 -23.55 54.46 -79.79
N GLY A 160 -23.14 55.73 -79.65
CA GLY A 160 -22.90 56.44 -78.37
C GLY A 160 -21.65 56.06 -77.52
N PRO A 161 -21.22 56.91 -76.56
CA PRO A 161 -19.99 56.79 -75.81
C PRO A 161 -20.30 56.04 -74.52
N TYR A 162 -20.25 54.71 -74.57
CA TYR A 162 -20.27 53.91 -73.35
C TYR A 162 -18.89 53.91 -72.68
N GLU A 163 -18.39 55.08 -72.31
CA GLU A 163 -17.21 55.17 -71.45
C GLU A 163 -17.65 54.91 -69.99
N ASN A 164 -17.12 53.84 -69.39
CA ASN A 164 -17.33 53.40 -68.01
C ASN A 164 -18.74 52.86 -67.66
N SER A 165 -19.10 51.71 -68.25
CA SER A 165 -20.23 50.91 -67.76
C SER A 165 -19.74 49.88 -66.72
N VAL A 166 -20.35 49.86 -65.53
CA VAL A 166 -20.13 48.81 -64.52
C VAL A 166 -21.27 47.81 -64.60
N TYR A 167 -20.94 46.54 -64.79
CA TYR A 167 -21.89 45.45 -64.72
C TYR A 167 -21.86 44.84 -63.31
N MET A 168 -23.03 44.76 -62.68
CA MET A 168 -23.21 44.01 -61.44
C MET A 168 -23.92 42.70 -61.76
N ARG A 169 -23.28 41.58 -61.43
CA ARG A 169 -23.90 40.26 -61.57
C ARG A 169 -24.03 39.65 -60.18
N HIS A 170 -25.26 39.50 -59.71
CA HIS A 170 -25.54 38.81 -58.45
C HIS A 170 -25.48 37.31 -58.67
N TYR A 171 -24.68 36.60 -57.87
CA TYR A 171 -24.73 35.16 -57.74
C TYR A 171 -25.50 34.81 -56.46
N TRP A 172 -26.55 34.01 -56.59
CA TRP A 172 -27.15 33.28 -55.49
C TRP A 172 -26.57 31.86 -55.51
N SER A 173 -26.04 31.37 -54.40
CA SER A 173 -25.90 29.92 -54.21
C SER A 173 -26.92 29.48 -53.17
N GLU A 174 -28.04 28.92 -53.62
CA GLU A 174 -28.81 27.98 -52.79
C GLU A 174 -28.11 26.62 -52.86
N ALA A 175 -26.97 26.50 -52.18
CA ALA A 175 -26.39 25.21 -51.87
C ALA A 175 -26.77 24.88 -50.42
N TYR A 176 -27.49 23.77 -50.27
CA TYR A 176 -27.87 23.12 -49.02
C TYR A 176 -26.99 23.48 -47.82
N LEU A 177 -27.63 24.04 -46.80
CA LEU A 177 -27.09 24.31 -45.47
C LEU A 177 -26.61 23.01 -44.79
N GLY A 178 -25.37 22.64 -45.08
CA GLY A 178 -24.58 21.66 -44.35
C GLY A 178 -23.21 22.25 -44.04
N GLN A 179 -23.10 22.86 -42.85
CA GLN A 179 -21.88 23.30 -42.17
C GLN A 179 -20.70 23.74 -43.06
N ILE A 180 -20.66 25.03 -43.40
CA ILE A 180 -19.38 25.74 -43.62
C ILE A 180 -19.16 26.59 -42.37
N VAL A 181 -18.42 26.06 -41.39
CA VAL A 181 -17.88 26.86 -40.28
C VAL A 181 -16.68 27.62 -40.84
N VAL A 182 -16.87 28.89 -41.21
CA VAL A 182 -15.75 29.76 -41.58
C VAL A 182 -15.04 30.20 -40.29
N ALA A 183 -13.98 29.48 -39.91
CA ALA A 183 -13.01 29.98 -38.95
C ALA A 183 -12.24 31.16 -39.56
N PRO A 184 -11.91 32.22 -38.80
CA PRO A 184 -11.28 33.40 -39.34
C PRO A 184 -9.79 33.11 -39.55
N ARG A 185 -9.34 32.73 -40.76
CA ARG A 185 -7.96 32.95 -41.22
C ARG A 185 -7.76 32.65 -42.72
N PHE A 186 -7.35 33.70 -43.43
CA PHE A 186 -6.92 33.89 -44.82
C PHE A 186 -6.58 32.65 -45.67
N GLY A 187 -7.16 32.55 -46.87
CA GLY A 187 -6.71 31.67 -47.95
C GLY A 187 -6.59 32.46 -49.26
N PHE A 188 -5.59 32.15 -50.09
CA PHE A 188 -5.44 32.73 -51.43
C PHE A 188 -6.19 31.88 -52.46
N VAL A 189 -6.89 32.55 -53.39
CA VAL A 189 -7.50 31.91 -54.56
C VAL A 189 -6.53 32.01 -55.73
N GLN A 190 -6.15 30.89 -56.34
CA GLN A 190 -5.36 30.87 -57.58
C GLN A 190 -6.28 30.47 -58.74
N TYR A 191 -6.27 31.28 -59.81
CA TYR A 191 -7.04 31.06 -61.05
C TYR A 191 -6.05 30.80 -62.18
N ASP A 192 -6.23 29.68 -62.90
CA ASP A 192 -5.36 29.26 -64.00
C ASP A 192 -5.98 29.46 -65.40
N GLY A 193 -7.13 30.14 -65.48
CA GLY A 193 -7.82 30.43 -66.74
C GLY A 193 -8.91 29.42 -67.10
N GLN A 194 -9.09 28.32 -66.35
CA GLN A 194 -10.17 27.36 -66.59
C GLN A 194 -10.90 26.94 -65.30
N ASN A 195 -10.22 26.87 -64.15
CA ASN A 195 -10.85 26.49 -62.87
C ASN A 195 -10.52 27.44 -61.71
N ILE A 196 -11.47 27.58 -60.78
CA ILE A 196 -11.21 28.14 -59.44
C ILE A 196 -11.01 26.95 -58.51
N SER A 197 -9.76 26.58 -58.24
CA SER A 197 -9.44 25.60 -57.20
C SER A 197 -9.21 26.32 -55.87
N SER A 198 -10.08 26.10 -54.89
CA SER A 198 -9.77 26.44 -53.51
C SER A 198 -8.66 25.50 -53.04
N ARG A 199 -7.45 26.02 -52.84
CA ARG A 199 -6.57 25.39 -51.86
C ARG A 199 -7.18 25.79 -50.52
N THR A 200 -7.93 24.88 -49.91
CA THR A 200 -8.22 24.98 -48.48
C THR A 200 -6.88 25.19 -47.80
N ASN A 201 -6.71 26.34 -47.16
CA ASN A 201 -5.64 26.51 -46.19
C ASN A 201 -5.82 25.32 -45.25
N ALA A 202 -4.84 24.41 -45.20
CA ALA A 202 -4.98 23.17 -44.47
C ALA A 202 -5.48 23.55 -43.09
N ALA A 203 -6.71 23.18 -42.74
CA ALA A 203 -7.17 23.52 -41.42
C ALA A 203 -6.23 22.77 -40.47
N LEU A 204 -5.66 23.53 -39.54
CA LEU A 204 -4.66 23.02 -38.62
C LEU A 204 -5.31 22.90 -37.25
N SER A 205 -5.05 21.77 -36.60
CA SER A 205 -5.49 21.49 -35.25
C SER A 205 -4.42 21.88 -34.22
N ILE A 206 -4.83 21.84 -32.96
CA ILE A 206 -3.99 21.98 -31.78
C ILE A 206 -3.94 20.63 -31.08
N LEU A 207 -2.76 20.25 -30.58
CA LEU A 207 -2.60 19.18 -29.60
C LEU A 207 -2.16 19.82 -28.28
N GLU A 208 -2.91 19.57 -27.21
CA GLU A 208 -2.57 20.04 -25.88
C GLU A 208 -2.80 18.95 -24.84
N GLY A 209 -2.28 19.17 -23.63
CA GLY A 209 -2.43 18.25 -22.52
C GLY A 209 -1.41 18.53 -21.45
N THR A 210 -1.29 17.60 -20.52
CA THR A 210 -0.34 17.65 -19.40
C THR A 210 0.58 16.44 -19.42
N VAL A 211 1.78 16.61 -18.86
CA VAL A 211 2.71 15.53 -18.58
C VAL A 211 2.99 15.50 -17.09
N GLN A 212 2.82 14.34 -16.47
CA GLN A 212 3.04 14.16 -15.03
C GLN A 212 3.77 12.85 -14.73
N ASP A 213 4.29 12.75 -13.51
CA ASP A 213 4.89 11.53 -12.99
C ASP A 213 3.82 10.51 -12.64
N ALA A 214 3.86 9.33 -13.25
CA ALA A 214 2.84 8.31 -13.06
C ALA A 214 2.73 7.77 -11.61
N TRP A 215 3.72 8.02 -10.75
CA TRP A 215 3.74 7.53 -9.37
C TRP A 215 3.41 8.61 -8.35
N THR A 216 3.94 9.84 -8.52
CA THR A 216 3.70 10.94 -7.58
C THR A 216 2.53 11.84 -8.00
N LEU A 217 2.08 11.72 -9.25
CA LEU A 217 1.11 12.62 -9.89
C LEU A 217 1.59 14.08 -9.93
N GLU A 218 2.89 14.31 -9.76
CA GLU A 218 3.47 15.65 -9.84
C GLU A 218 3.65 16.06 -11.31
N PRO A 219 3.34 17.32 -11.67
CA PRO A 219 3.52 17.81 -13.03
C PRO A 219 5.01 17.87 -13.39
N LEU A 220 5.34 17.42 -14.60
CA LEU A 220 6.72 17.41 -15.10
C LEU A 220 6.95 18.60 -16.04
N SER A 221 7.81 19.52 -15.62
CA SER A 221 8.19 20.69 -16.43
C SER A 221 9.40 20.43 -17.31
N ASN A 222 9.53 21.21 -18.40
CA ASN A 222 10.63 21.12 -19.38
C ASN A 222 10.78 19.75 -20.05
N VAL A 223 9.72 18.95 -20.09
CA VAL A 223 9.67 17.69 -20.84
C VAL A 223 9.34 18.01 -22.30
N THR A 224 10.14 17.48 -23.23
CA THR A 224 9.92 17.69 -24.67
C THR A 224 8.93 16.67 -25.21
N VAL A 225 7.78 17.14 -25.64
CA VAL A 225 6.76 16.38 -26.36
C VAL A 225 6.96 16.60 -27.86
N THR A 226 7.19 15.52 -28.60
CA THR A 226 7.44 15.54 -30.05
C THR A 226 6.31 14.85 -30.79
N LEU A 227 5.93 15.39 -31.94
CA LEU A 227 4.94 14.80 -32.84
C LEU A 227 5.62 14.40 -34.15
N GLU A 228 5.66 13.10 -34.41
CA GLU A 228 6.30 12.46 -35.57
C GLU A 228 5.25 12.02 -36.60
N GLY A 229 5.64 11.81 -37.87
CA GLY A 229 4.73 11.46 -38.97
C GLY A 229 4.46 12.58 -39.99
N GLY A 230 5.14 13.72 -39.85
CA GLY A 230 5.11 14.84 -40.80
C GLY A 230 6.29 15.79 -40.56
N ALA A 231 6.14 17.09 -40.86
CA ALA A 231 7.12 18.09 -40.44
C ALA A 231 7.32 18.03 -38.92
N PRO A 232 8.58 18.09 -38.40
CA PRO A 232 8.85 17.93 -36.98
C PRO A 232 8.17 19.05 -36.19
N ARG A 233 7.37 18.66 -35.19
CA ARG A 233 6.71 19.59 -34.26
C ARG A 233 7.00 19.13 -32.84
N SER A 234 7.30 20.07 -31.96
CA SER A 234 7.53 19.76 -30.54
C SER A 234 7.15 20.93 -29.64
N ALA A 235 6.83 20.63 -28.39
CA ALA A 235 6.63 21.61 -27.33
C ALA A 235 7.27 21.12 -26.03
N ALA A 236 7.83 22.04 -25.25
CA ALA A 236 8.26 21.75 -23.88
C ALA A 236 7.09 22.03 -22.91
N THR A 237 6.95 21.18 -21.89
CA THR A 237 5.96 21.39 -20.83
C THR A 237 6.32 22.57 -19.94
N ASN A 238 5.31 23.30 -19.47
CA ASN A 238 5.47 24.41 -18.52
C ASN A 238 5.56 23.91 -17.06
N ALA A 239 5.58 24.84 -16.08
CA ALA A 239 5.64 24.51 -14.65
C ALA A 239 4.45 23.70 -14.12
N SER A 240 3.28 23.78 -14.77
CA SER A 240 2.12 22.95 -14.45
C SER A 240 2.06 21.66 -15.28
N GLY A 241 3.15 21.31 -15.96
CA GLY A 241 3.22 20.13 -16.84
C GLY A 241 2.47 20.28 -18.16
N ALA A 242 1.87 21.42 -18.45
CA ALA A 242 1.05 21.61 -19.65
C ALA A 242 1.92 21.85 -20.89
N TYR A 243 1.55 21.23 -22.01
CA TYR A 243 2.17 21.42 -23.31
C TYR A 243 1.13 21.79 -24.37
N ARG A 244 1.57 22.47 -25.43
CA ARG A 244 0.70 22.87 -26.54
C ARG A 244 1.46 22.94 -27.86
N ILE A 245 1.09 22.08 -28.81
CA ILE A 245 1.60 22.04 -30.18
C ILE A 245 0.49 22.56 -31.11
N ILE A 246 0.81 23.56 -31.92
CA ILE A 246 -0.13 24.19 -32.85
C ILE A 246 0.21 23.85 -34.29
N ASP A 247 -0.66 24.25 -35.22
CA ASP A 247 -0.41 24.19 -36.64
C ASP A 247 -0.17 22.75 -37.16
N ILE A 248 -0.98 21.81 -36.66
CA ILE A 248 -0.92 20.38 -36.99
C ILE A 248 -1.95 20.04 -38.09
N PRO A 249 -1.54 19.65 -39.31
CA PRO A 249 -2.46 19.19 -40.34
C PRO A 249 -3.25 17.95 -39.91
N GLN A 250 -4.43 17.75 -40.47
CA GLN A 250 -5.18 16.49 -40.30
C GLN A 250 -4.30 15.29 -40.67
N GLY A 251 -4.26 14.28 -39.81
CA GLY A 251 -3.52 13.07 -40.10
C GLY A 251 -3.34 12.16 -38.90
N SER A 252 -2.60 11.08 -39.12
CA SER A 252 -2.13 10.19 -38.06
C SER A 252 -0.68 10.53 -37.74
N TYR A 253 -0.41 10.71 -36.46
CA TYR A 253 0.90 11.07 -35.94
C TYR A 253 1.28 10.13 -34.80
N THR A 254 2.58 10.05 -34.53
CA THR A 254 3.10 9.39 -33.34
C THR A 254 3.56 10.46 -32.37
N ILE A 255 2.92 10.54 -31.20
CA ILE A 255 3.42 11.37 -30.10
C ILE A 255 4.57 10.60 -29.43
N SER A 256 5.71 11.26 -29.25
CA SER A 256 6.90 10.73 -28.57
C SER A 256 7.33 11.68 -27.46
N VAL A 257 7.50 11.15 -26.25
CA VAL A 257 7.99 11.90 -25.10
C VAL A 257 9.17 11.17 -24.50
N LYS A 258 10.31 11.86 -24.42
CA LYS A 258 11.56 11.34 -23.85
C LYS A 258 12.02 12.24 -22.74
N GLN A 259 12.27 11.64 -21.58
CA GLN A 259 12.77 12.34 -20.41
C GLN A 259 13.75 11.44 -19.64
N THR A 260 14.88 12.02 -19.22
CA THR A 260 15.88 11.30 -18.43
C THR A 260 15.26 10.68 -17.18
N ALA A 261 15.59 9.41 -16.92
CA ALA A 261 15.06 8.61 -15.81
C ALA A 261 13.56 8.25 -15.89
N TYR A 262 12.94 8.41 -17.06
CA TYR A 262 11.59 7.90 -17.37
C TYR A 262 11.64 6.93 -18.54
N VAL A 263 10.65 6.04 -18.62
CA VAL A 263 10.47 5.16 -19.78
C VAL A 263 9.94 5.99 -20.94
N ASP A 264 10.54 5.82 -22.13
CA ASP A 264 10.09 6.50 -23.35
C ASP A 264 8.60 6.20 -23.60
N TYR A 265 7.82 7.25 -23.85
CA TYR A 265 6.40 7.14 -24.16
C TYR A 265 6.18 7.36 -25.66
N THR A 266 5.45 6.45 -26.30
CA THR A 266 5.04 6.58 -27.70
C THR A 266 3.61 6.13 -27.89
N MET A 267 2.79 6.92 -28.59
CA MET A 267 1.40 6.56 -28.91
C MET A 267 1.02 7.10 -30.30
N ASN A 268 0.17 6.39 -31.01
CA ASN A 268 -0.42 6.90 -32.25
C ASN A 268 -1.67 7.72 -31.92
N ILE A 269 -1.73 8.94 -32.46
CA ILE A 269 -2.87 9.82 -32.32
C ILE A 269 -3.35 10.26 -33.71
N ALA A 270 -4.66 10.51 -33.83
CA ALA A 270 -5.23 11.14 -35.01
C ALA A 270 -5.59 12.58 -34.66
N THR A 271 -5.13 13.53 -35.46
CA THR A 271 -5.52 14.93 -35.29
C THR A 271 -6.61 15.29 -36.30
N PRO A 272 -7.64 16.04 -35.86
CA PRO A 272 -8.74 16.44 -36.72
C PRO A 272 -8.30 17.47 -37.75
N LEU A 273 -9.18 17.76 -38.70
CA LEU A 273 -9.00 18.85 -39.64
C LEU A 273 -8.96 20.21 -38.95
N SER A 274 -9.65 20.40 -37.83
CA SER A 274 -9.58 21.62 -37.04
C SER A 274 -9.99 21.35 -35.59
N GLY A 275 -9.68 22.29 -34.70
CA GLY A 275 -10.00 22.18 -33.27
C GLY A 275 -8.83 21.63 -32.44
N THR A 276 -9.15 21.18 -31.23
CA THR A 276 -8.17 20.79 -30.22
C THR A 276 -8.31 19.31 -29.88
N THR A 277 -7.19 18.58 -29.92
CA THR A 277 -7.05 17.25 -29.33
C THR A 277 -6.37 17.39 -27.98
N THR A 278 -6.99 16.88 -26.92
CA THR A 278 -6.39 16.82 -25.59
C THR A 278 -5.80 15.43 -25.36
N HIS A 279 -4.55 15.35 -24.93
CA HIS A 279 -3.88 14.09 -24.62
C HIS A 279 -2.94 14.24 -23.41
N ASP A 280 -3.38 13.76 -22.25
CA ASP A 280 -2.56 13.75 -21.04
C ASP A 280 -1.63 12.53 -21.02
N ILE A 281 -0.45 12.69 -20.42
CA ILE A 281 0.64 11.71 -20.46
C ILE A 281 1.17 11.46 -19.06
N ASP A 282 1.03 10.22 -18.61
CA ASP A 282 1.65 9.72 -17.40
C ASP A 282 3.00 9.07 -17.73
N LEU A 283 4.11 9.76 -17.46
CA LEU A 283 5.44 9.19 -17.66
C LEU A 283 5.78 8.25 -16.50
N ILE A 284 6.09 6.99 -16.84
CA ILE A 284 6.48 5.97 -15.87
C ILE A 284 7.97 6.16 -15.53
N PRO A 285 8.35 6.40 -14.27
CA PRO A 285 9.75 6.47 -13.87
C PRO A 285 10.49 5.16 -14.19
N GLN A 286 11.74 5.26 -14.63
CA GLN A 286 12.62 4.11 -14.73
C GLN A 286 12.86 3.54 -13.33
N ALA A 287 12.61 2.25 -13.20
CA ALA A 287 12.64 1.55 -11.93
C ALA A 287 13.48 0.28 -12.01
N GLY A 288 13.98 -0.14 -10.85
CA GLY A 288 14.53 -1.46 -10.62
C GLY A 288 13.91 -2.12 -9.40
N THR A 289 14.53 -3.21 -8.97
CA THR A 289 14.19 -3.89 -7.72
C THR A 289 15.43 -3.95 -6.83
N ILE A 290 15.24 -3.83 -5.52
CA ILE A 290 16.24 -4.19 -4.52
C ILE A 290 15.79 -5.47 -3.86
N SER A 291 16.65 -6.49 -3.78
CA SER A 291 16.35 -7.69 -3.01
C SER A 291 17.60 -8.23 -2.35
N GLY A 292 17.43 -9.07 -1.34
CA GLY A 292 18.56 -9.72 -0.70
C GLY A 292 18.18 -10.43 0.58
N LYS A 293 19.21 -10.74 1.38
CA LYS A 293 19.08 -11.43 2.65
C LYS A 293 19.61 -10.58 3.80
N ILE A 294 18.89 -10.58 4.91
CA ILE A 294 19.29 -9.97 6.19
C ILE A 294 19.71 -11.07 7.14
N THR A 295 20.91 -10.92 7.70
CA THR A 295 21.54 -11.92 8.56
C THR A 295 22.11 -11.28 9.82
N ASP A 296 22.22 -12.08 10.87
CA ASP A 296 22.98 -11.73 12.07
C ASP A 296 24.47 -11.78 11.72
N ALA A 297 25.17 -10.67 11.98
CA ALA A 297 26.57 -10.51 11.57
C ALA A 297 27.55 -11.41 12.34
N GLN A 298 27.16 -11.98 13.49
CA GLN A 298 28.01 -12.87 14.29
C GLN A 298 27.80 -14.35 13.93
N THR A 299 26.55 -14.75 13.73
CA THR A 299 26.15 -16.16 13.55
C THR A 299 25.87 -16.52 12.10
N GLY A 300 25.61 -15.54 11.23
CA GLY A 300 25.14 -15.75 9.87
C GLY A 300 23.69 -16.23 9.76
N ALA A 301 22.98 -16.36 10.89
CA ALA A 301 21.58 -16.76 10.92
C ALA A 301 20.69 -15.72 10.22
N ALA A 302 19.59 -16.16 9.61
CA ALA A 302 18.63 -15.26 8.98
C ALA A 302 17.86 -14.46 10.04
N ILE A 303 17.60 -13.17 9.79
CA ILE A 303 16.80 -12.33 10.68
C ILE A 303 15.42 -12.10 10.05
N ALA A 304 14.41 -12.75 10.61
CA ALA A 304 13.02 -12.54 10.25
C ALA A 304 12.48 -11.20 10.77
N ASN A 305 11.48 -10.64 10.09
CA ASN A 305 10.79 -9.39 10.45
C ASN A 305 11.67 -8.13 10.53
N ALA A 306 12.96 -8.23 10.21
CA ALA A 306 13.84 -7.09 10.05
C ALA A 306 13.25 -6.12 9.01
N VAL A 307 13.27 -4.84 9.35
CA VAL A 307 12.77 -3.76 8.51
C VAL A 307 13.83 -3.38 7.49
N VAL A 308 13.40 -3.14 6.25
CA VAL A 308 14.22 -2.50 5.22
C VAL A 308 13.41 -1.41 4.56
N GLN A 309 14.04 -0.27 4.30
CA GLN A 309 13.49 0.81 3.51
C GLN A 309 14.60 1.48 2.69
N TYR A 310 14.24 2.46 1.87
CA TYR A 310 15.23 3.33 1.23
C TYR A 310 14.88 4.82 1.37
N ASP A 311 15.91 5.65 1.29
CA ASP A 311 15.86 7.12 1.32
C ASP A 311 15.07 7.72 2.49
N GLY A 312 14.97 7.02 3.63
CA GLY A 312 14.25 7.49 4.80
C GLY A 312 12.73 7.44 4.67
N ASN A 313 12.19 6.81 3.62
CA ASN A 313 10.77 6.86 3.31
C ASN A 313 10.01 5.64 3.83
N GLU A 314 9.13 5.85 4.82
CA GLU A 314 8.31 4.81 5.44
C GLU A 314 7.37 4.12 4.44
N SER A 315 6.94 4.78 3.35
CA SER A 315 6.08 4.14 2.34
C SER A 315 6.80 3.06 1.52
N THR A 316 8.12 2.99 1.64
CA THR A 316 8.98 1.99 0.96
C THR A 316 9.33 0.81 1.86
N GLN A 317 8.85 0.84 3.10
CA GLN A 317 9.22 -0.11 4.14
C GLN A 317 8.68 -1.50 3.83
N VAL A 318 9.57 -2.49 3.87
CA VAL A 318 9.25 -3.91 3.79
C VAL A 318 9.83 -4.63 5.00
N ARG A 319 9.31 -5.82 5.28
CA ARG A 319 9.87 -6.72 6.31
C ARG A 319 10.44 -7.97 5.64
N ALA A 320 11.61 -8.39 6.12
CA ALA A 320 12.19 -9.66 5.72
C ALA A 320 11.31 -10.83 6.20
N ASN A 321 11.21 -11.87 5.38
CA ASN A 321 10.48 -13.10 5.72
C ASN A 321 11.28 -13.98 6.70
N GLU A 322 10.74 -15.16 7.04
CA GLU A 322 11.36 -16.12 7.97
C GLU A 322 12.78 -16.57 7.56
N ASN A 323 13.07 -16.55 6.25
CA ASN A 323 14.39 -16.88 5.71
C ASN A 323 15.31 -15.64 5.62
N GLY A 324 14.90 -14.50 6.19
CA GLY A 324 15.62 -13.23 6.15
C GLY A 324 15.61 -12.58 4.76
N LEU A 325 14.78 -13.04 3.83
CA LEU A 325 14.73 -12.50 2.48
C LEU A 325 13.81 -11.28 2.41
N TYR A 326 14.23 -10.24 1.71
CA TYR A 326 13.44 -9.03 1.48
C TYR A 326 13.45 -8.64 0.00
N ARG A 327 12.43 -7.87 -0.41
CA ARG A 327 12.28 -7.38 -1.78
C ARG A 327 11.52 -6.05 -1.77
N ILE A 328 12.12 -5.02 -2.36
CA ILE A 328 11.51 -3.70 -2.60
C ILE A 328 11.43 -3.50 -4.10
N GLU A 329 10.20 -3.43 -4.62
CA GLU A 329 9.93 -3.20 -6.04
C GLU A 329 9.66 -1.72 -6.32
N LYS A 330 9.63 -1.34 -7.61
CA LYS A 330 9.38 0.03 -8.05
C LYS A 330 10.33 1.04 -7.41
N VAL A 331 11.61 0.68 -7.31
CA VAL A 331 12.63 1.60 -6.79
C VAL A 331 13.18 2.43 -7.95
N ARG A 332 13.04 3.75 -7.89
CA ARG A 332 13.59 4.65 -8.93
C ARG A 332 15.09 4.42 -9.09
N ILE A 333 15.56 4.45 -10.34
CA ILE A 333 16.98 4.28 -10.65
C ILE A 333 17.88 5.33 -9.98
N GLY A 334 19.18 5.05 -9.97
CA GLY A 334 20.22 5.91 -9.41
C GLY A 334 20.68 5.46 -8.02
N LYS A 335 21.45 6.31 -7.34
CA LYS A 335 21.94 6.03 -5.99
C LYS A 335 20.80 6.13 -4.98
N ARG A 336 20.63 5.09 -4.17
CA ARG A 336 19.60 4.96 -3.13
C ARG A 336 20.25 4.59 -1.81
N LYS A 337 19.83 5.22 -0.73
CA LYS A 337 20.28 4.92 0.62
C LYS A 337 19.38 3.85 1.22
N VAL A 338 19.85 2.60 1.25
CA VAL A 338 19.13 1.48 1.88
C VAL A 338 19.43 1.46 3.37
N GLN A 339 18.36 1.31 4.16
CA GLN A 339 18.41 1.37 5.61
C GLN A 339 17.71 0.15 6.17
N SER A 340 18.24 -0.42 7.24
CA SER A 340 17.66 -1.61 7.86
C SER A 340 17.91 -1.66 9.36
N TRP A 341 16.94 -2.21 10.09
CA TRP A 341 17.02 -2.45 11.53
C TRP A 341 16.08 -3.60 11.92
N ALA A 342 16.29 -4.14 13.11
CA ALA A 342 15.42 -5.14 13.71
C ALA A 342 15.46 -5.00 15.22
N ASP A 343 14.48 -5.58 15.91
CA ASP A 343 14.49 -5.64 17.37
C ASP A 343 15.79 -6.30 17.84
N ASN A 344 16.48 -5.67 18.79
CA ASN A 344 17.75 -6.14 19.34
C ASN A 344 18.94 -6.09 18.37
N TYR A 345 18.82 -5.39 17.23
CA TYR A 345 19.92 -5.17 16.29
C TYR A 345 20.17 -3.67 16.05
N GLY A 346 21.42 -3.34 15.72
CA GLY A 346 21.82 -1.98 15.40
C GLY A 346 21.25 -1.49 14.07
N TYR A 347 21.10 -0.18 13.94
CA TYR A 347 20.76 0.48 12.69
C TYR A 347 21.88 0.30 11.65
N TYR A 348 21.50 -0.05 10.43
CA TYR A 348 22.39 -0.19 9.29
C TYR A 348 21.96 0.75 8.17
N GLU A 349 22.92 1.44 7.54
CA GLU A 349 22.68 2.17 6.29
C GLU A 349 23.81 1.94 5.28
N SER A 350 23.46 1.95 4.00
CA SER A 350 24.43 1.94 2.91
C SER A 350 23.81 2.53 1.64
N THR A 351 24.64 3.09 0.77
CA THR A 351 24.19 3.55 -0.55
C THR A 351 24.47 2.49 -1.61
N ILE A 352 23.47 2.20 -2.45
CA ILE A 352 23.57 1.29 -3.59
C ILE A 352 23.12 2.00 -4.86
N GLU A 353 23.52 1.48 -6.02
CA GLU A 353 23.06 1.98 -7.32
C GLU A 353 22.00 1.04 -7.92
N VAL A 354 20.79 1.57 -8.14
CA VAL A 354 19.67 0.85 -8.76
C VAL A 354 19.66 1.11 -10.26
N LYS A 355 19.64 0.04 -11.06
CA LYS A 355 19.61 0.10 -12.53
C LYS A 355 18.22 -0.22 -13.07
N HIS A 356 17.90 0.34 -14.24
CA HIS A 356 16.61 0.16 -14.90
C HIS A 356 16.37 -1.32 -15.23
N ASN A 357 15.16 -1.81 -14.93
CA ASN A 357 14.71 -3.18 -15.17
C ASN A 357 15.66 -4.28 -14.65
N SER A 358 16.44 -3.96 -13.62
CA SER A 358 17.41 -4.86 -13.02
C SER A 358 17.05 -5.17 -11.57
N ASN A 359 17.36 -6.39 -11.15
CA ASN A 359 17.37 -6.75 -9.73
C ASN A 359 18.75 -6.43 -9.14
N THR A 360 18.79 -5.52 -8.17
CA THR A 360 20.00 -5.18 -7.42
C THR A 360 20.01 -6.04 -6.16
N THR A 361 20.88 -7.06 -6.13
CA THR A 361 21.04 -7.91 -4.95
C THR A 361 21.91 -7.20 -3.92
N PHE A 362 21.39 -7.01 -2.71
CA PHE A 362 22.10 -6.39 -1.60
C PHE A 362 21.86 -7.17 -0.31
N ASN A 363 22.90 -7.80 0.23
CA ASN A 363 22.79 -8.55 1.48
C ASN A 363 23.21 -7.66 2.65
N ILE A 364 22.48 -7.76 3.76
CA ILE A 364 22.68 -6.93 4.96
C ILE A 364 23.05 -7.85 6.12
N ALA A 365 24.12 -7.51 6.84
CA ALA A 365 24.51 -8.17 8.08
C ALA A 365 24.32 -7.19 9.23
N LEU A 366 23.26 -7.40 10.03
CA LEU A 366 22.96 -6.54 11.18
C LEU A 366 23.80 -6.95 12.38
N GLN A 367 24.36 -5.97 13.08
CA GLN A 367 25.09 -6.20 14.32
C GLN A 367 24.09 -6.41 15.47
N PRO A 368 24.09 -7.58 16.15
CA PRO A 368 23.24 -7.77 17.31
C PRO A 368 23.66 -6.82 18.41
N LEU A 369 22.72 -6.08 18.97
CA LEU A 369 22.93 -5.33 20.20
C LEU A 369 22.97 -6.34 21.33
N LYS A 370 23.99 -6.28 22.17
CA LYS A 370 24.14 -7.19 23.30
C LYS A 370 24.05 -6.41 24.61
N GLY A 371 23.41 -7.03 25.60
CA GLY A 371 23.43 -6.57 26.98
C GLY A 371 24.40 -7.39 27.83
N ALA A 372 24.46 -7.00 29.10
CA ALA A 372 25.14 -7.75 30.13
C ALA A 372 24.26 -7.88 31.37
N ILE A 373 24.54 -8.86 32.21
CA ILE A 373 23.93 -9.00 33.54
C ILE A 373 25.05 -9.05 34.56
N THR A 374 24.95 -8.24 35.60
CA THR A 374 25.88 -8.28 36.73
C THR A 374 25.12 -8.52 38.01
N GLY A 375 25.80 -9.04 39.02
CA GLY A 375 25.27 -9.16 40.37
C GLY A 375 26.23 -9.90 41.29
N VAL A 376 25.76 -10.17 42.49
CA VAL A 376 26.50 -10.93 43.50
C VAL A 376 25.61 -12.06 44.00
N LEU A 377 26.06 -13.31 43.90
CA LEU A 377 25.43 -14.42 44.60
C LEU A 377 25.76 -14.34 46.09
N ARG A 378 24.74 -14.33 46.95
CA ARG A 378 24.90 -14.30 48.41
C ARG A 378 24.06 -15.37 49.08
N ASP A 379 24.58 -15.89 50.18
CA ASP A 379 23.83 -16.71 51.10
C ASP A 379 22.68 -15.89 51.70
N ALA A 380 21.45 -16.41 51.61
CA ALA A 380 20.26 -15.68 52.05
C ALA A 380 20.23 -15.42 53.56
N LEU A 381 20.87 -16.29 54.36
CA LEU A 381 20.90 -16.21 55.82
C LEU A 381 22.05 -15.32 56.31
N THR A 382 23.28 -15.64 55.88
CA THR A 382 24.50 -14.99 56.39
C THR A 382 24.90 -13.74 55.61
N ARG A 383 24.31 -13.52 54.42
CA ARG A 383 24.70 -12.48 53.45
C ARG A 383 26.15 -12.61 52.93
N ALA A 384 26.85 -13.69 53.28
CA ALA A 384 28.18 -13.98 52.78
C ALA A 384 28.13 -14.24 51.26
N PRO A 385 29.14 -13.85 50.47
CA PRO A 385 29.20 -14.19 49.06
C PRO A 385 29.29 -15.72 48.85
N VAL A 386 28.61 -16.23 47.83
CA VAL A 386 28.67 -17.65 47.47
C VAL A 386 29.81 -17.85 46.49
N ASN A 387 30.88 -18.51 46.94
CA ASN A 387 31.97 -18.98 46.08
C ASN A 387 31.56 -20.24 45.31
N GLN A 388 32.04 -20.42 44.09
CA GLN A 388 31.72 -21.56 43.23
C GLN A 388 30.21 -21.72 42.94
N GLY A 389 29.44 -20.64 43.10
CA GLY A 389 28.05 -20.60 42.67
C GLY A 389 27.97 -20.51 41.16
N VAL A 390 27.01 -21.20 40.56
CA VAL A 390 26.78 -21.22 39.12
C VAL A 390 25.65 -20.27 38.79
N VAL A 391 25.83 -19.48 37.73
CA VAL A 391 24.81 -18.63 37.12
C VAL A 391 24.70 -18.97 35.64
N GLN A 392 23.46 -19.06 35.13
CA GLN A 392 23.16 -19.46 33.76
C GLN A 392 21.90 -18.74 33.25
N LEU A 393 21.75 -18.62 31.93
CA LEU A 393 20.50 -18.22 31.29
C LEU A 393 19.92 -19.35 30.44
N ASN A 394 18.59 -19.51 30.49
CA ASN A 394 17.80 -20.38 29.61
C ASN A 394 18.26 -21.84 29.57
N GLY A 395 18.94 -22.35 30.60
CA GLY A 395 19.54 -23.69 30.63
C GLY A 395 20.71 -23.89 29.65
N LEU A 396 21.24 -22.82 29.06
CA LEU A 396 22.29 -22.91 28.04
C LEU A 396 23.69 -22.91 28.64
N GLU A 397 24.47 -23.96 28.41
CA GLU A 397 25.83 -24.07 28.94
C GLU A 397 26.76 -22.95 28.46
N SER A 398 26.53 -22.44 27.25
CA SER A 398 27.29 -21.32 26.67
C SER A 398 27.13 -20.00 27.42
N THR A 399 26.17 -19.91 28.36
CA THR A 399 25.95 -18.73 29.21
C THR A 399 26.38 -18.96 30.65
N ARG A 400 26.93 -20.13 30.97
CA ARG A 400 27.29 -20.48 32.34
C ARG A 400 28.50 -19.66 32.79
N VAL A 401 28.40 -19.07 33.98
CA VAL A 401 29.52 -18.47 34.72
C VAL A 401 29.54 -19.03 36.15
N ILE A 402 30.75 -19.11 36.72
CA ILE A 402 30.98 -19.58 38.09
C ILE A 402 31.54 -18.42 38.90
N THR A 403 30.96 -18.14 40.06
CA THR A 403 31.38 -17.04 40.93
C THR A 403 32.70 -17.35 41.64
N GLY A 404 33.51 -16.30 41.83
CA GLY A 404 34.70 -16.35 42.69
C GLY A 404 34.37 -16.19 44.17
N THR A 405 35.40 -16.00 44.99
CA THR A 405 35.26 -15.82 46.45
C THR A 405 34.49 -14.57 46.86
N ASP A 406 34.34 -13.60 45.96
CA ASP A 406 33.57 -12.37 46.14
C ASP A 406 32.08 -12.53 45.73
N GLY A 407 31.69 -13.70 45.23
CA GLY A 407 30.33 -14.01 44.77
C GLY A 407 29.90 -13.26 43.52
N VAL A 408 30.78 -12.46 42.91
CA VAL A 408 30.42 -11.61 41.76
C VAL A 408 30.27 -12.46 40.51
N PHE A 409 29.25 -12.18 39.71
CA PHE A 409 29.08 -12.74 38.38
C PHE A 409 28.88 -11.63 37.35
N THR A 410 29.33 -11.89 36.12
CA THR A 410 29.04 -11.05 34.95
C THR A 410 28.76 -11.95 33.75
N LEU A 411 27.54 -11.86 33.23
CA LEU A 411 27.12 -12.44 31.96
C LEU A 411 27.25 -11.37 30.88
N THR A 412 27.98 -11.62 29.80
CA THR A 412 28.14 -10.69 28.68
C THR A 412 27.60 -11.28 27.40
N ASN A 413 27.47 -10.46 26.36
CA ASN A 413 27.00 -10.89 25.04
C ASN A 413 25.58 -11.49 25.04
N ILE A 414 24.74 -11.02 25.97
CA ILE A 414 23.38 -11.53 26.14
C ILE A 414 22.46 -10.84 25.13
N THR A 415 21.67 -11.62 24.41
CA THR A 415 20.63 -11.07 23.53
C THR A 415 19.63 -10.28 24.37
N PRO A 416 19.17 -9.11 23.91
CA PRO A 416 18.12 -8.39 24.59
C PRO A 416 16.77 -9.13 24.50
N GLY A 417 15.88 -8.87 25.44
CA GLY A 417 14.61 -9.57 25.63
C GLY A 417 14.55 -10.34 26.95
N TYR A 418 13.52 -11.18 27.08
CA TYR A 418 13.30 -11.95 28.30
C TYR A 418 14.15 -13.22 28.34
N HIS A 419 14.82 -13.43 29.45
CA HIS A 419 15.62 -14.63 29.74
C HIS A 419 15.21 -15.23 31.09
N ASP A 420 15.29 -16.55 31.20
CA ASP A 420 15.20 -17.25 32.47
C ASP A 420 16.59 -17.27 33.09
N PHE A 421 16.80 -16.39 34.07
CA PHE A 421 18.00 -16.38 34.91
C PHE A 421 17.93 -17.52 35.91
N GLN A 422 19.00 -18.29 36.00
CA GLN A 422 19.12 -19.46 36.86
C GLN A 422 20.41 -19.34 37.68
N ALA A 423 20.33 -19.69 38.96
CA ALA A 423 21.49 -19.73 39.83
C ALA A 423 21.38 -20.87 40.85
N TRP A 424 22.51 -21.52 41.15
CA TRP A 424 22.61 -22.58 42.16
C TRP A 424 24.05 -22.68 42.69
N GLY A 425 24.28 -23.50 43.70
CA GLY A 425 25.61 -23.75 44.25
C GLY A 425 25.61 -25.01 45.10
N TYR A 426 26.80 -25.50 45.45
CA TYR A 426 26.90 -26.63 46.39
C TYR A 426 26.31 -26.24 47.75
N GLY A 427 25.33 -27.01 48.23
CA GLY A 427 24.63 -26.70 49.48
C GLY A 427 23.68 -25.50 49.37
N TYR A 428 23.19 -25.15 48.16
CA TYR A 428 22.20 -24.09 47.94
C TYR A 428 21.04 -24.55 47.05
N MET A 429 19.83 -24.05 47.34
CA MET A 429 18.65 -24.33 46.53
C MET A 429 18.73 -23.63 45.16
N PHE A 430 18.15 -24.25 44.15
CA PHE A 430 18.05 -23.68 42.80
C PHE A 430 17.10 -22.46 42.80
N VAL A 431 17.55 -21.36 42.18
CA VAL A 431 16.77 -20.15 41.97
C VAL A 431 16.59 -19.92 40.47
N GLN A 432 15.35 -19.67 40.05
CA GLN A 432 15.04 -19.22 38.70
C GLN A 432 14.16 -17.97 38.75
N LYS A 433 14.48 -16.98 37.92
CA LYS A 433 13.67 -15.76 37.74
C LYS A 433 13.69 -15.29 36.30
N ARG A 434 12.60 -14.68 35.85
CA ARG A 434 12.55 -14.06 34.53
C ARG A 434 13.13 -12.65 34.59
N VAL A 435 14.10 -12.35 33.73
CA VAL A 435 14.77 -11.04 33.62
C VAL A 435 14.60 -10.49 32.21
N ASN A 436 14.50 -9.17 32.07
CA ASN A 436 14.44 -8.50 30.77
C ASN A 436 15.76 -7.74 30.52
N ILE A 437 16.45 -8.06 29.44
CA ILE A 437 17.70 -7.43 29.05
C ILE A 437 17.42 -6.41 27.97
N THR A 438 17.87 -5.18 28.17
CA THR A 438 17.75 -4.11 27.18
C THR A 438 19.02 -4.01 26.36
N ALA A 439 18.86 -3.70 25.07
CA ALA A 439 19.96 -3.53 24.14
C ALA A 439 21.00 -2.51 24.66
N ASN A 440 22.28 -2.89 24.61
CA ASN A 440 23.43 -2.10 25.07
C ASN A 440 23.37 -1.65 26.54
N GLN A 441 22.57 -2.33 27.38
CA GLN A 441 22.50 -2.04 28.80
C GLN A 441 23.04 -3.20 29.63
N THR A 442 23.56 -2.86 30.81
CA THR A 442 23.90 -3.83 31.85
C THR A 442 22.77 -3.88 32.87
N LEU A 443 22.07 -5.01 32.98
CA LEU A 443 21.11 -5.25 34.04
C LEU A 443 21.87 -5.65 35.31
N ASN A 444 21.89 -4.76 36.30
CA ASN A 444 22.42 -5.11 37.61
C ASN A 444 21.31 -5.72 38.48
N LEU A 445 21.46 -7.00 38.82
CA LEU A 445 20.53 -7.72 39.69
C LEU A 445 20.78 -7.47 41.18
N GLY A 446 21.84 -6.74 41.53
CA GLY A 446 22.27 -6.56 42.91
C GLY A 446 22.60 -7.90 43.57
N ASP A 447 22.12 -8.07 44.79
CA ASP A 447 22.25 -9.33 45.51
C ASP A 447 21.20 -10.34 45.05
N VAL A 448 21.67 -11.47 44.53
CA VAL A 448 20.85 -12.64 44.25
C VAL A 448 21.04 -13.63 45.39
N LEU A 449 19.98 -13.81 46.17
CA LEU A 449 20.03 -14.62 47.38
C LEU A 449 19.78 -16.08 47.04
N LEU A 450 20.75 -16.92 47.36
CA LEU A 450 20.57 -18.36 47.36
C LEU A 450 20.25 -18.78 48.79
N ASN A 451 19.09 -19.41 48.97
CA ASN A 451 18.80 -20.05 50.23
C ASN A 451 19.77 -21.23 50.36
N PRO A 452 20.63 -21.25 51.40
CA PRO A 452 21.38 -22.46 51.67
C PRO A 452 20.39 -23.61 51.77
N VAL A 453 20.81 -24.78 51.29
CA VAL A 453 20.31 -26.04 51.80
C VAL A 453 20.79 -26.09 53.24
N SER A 454 20.17 -25.28 54.08
CA SER A 454 20.37 -25.31 55.50
C SER A 454 20.03 -26.72 55.93
N THR A 455 20.88 -27.32 56.77
CA THR A 455 20.47 -28.38 57.70
C THR A 455 19.49 -27.82 58.74
N LEU A 456 18.45 -27.13 58.27
CA LEU A 456 17.24 -26.83 59.00
C LEU A 456 16.28 -27.94 58.57
N LEU A 457 15.99 -28.87 59.46
CA LEU A 457 14.82 -29.71 59.30
C LEU A 457 13.57 -28.82 59.33
N PRO A 458 12.53 -29.17 58.55
CA PRO A 458 11.90 -30.49 58.61
C PRO A 458 11.63 -31.10 57.22
N GLU A 459 12.70 -31.68 56.68
CA GLU A 459 12.71 -32.77 55.69
C GLU A 459 14.01 -33.51 55.97
N GLY A 460 13.90 -34.65 56.64
CA GLY A 460 15.01 -35.34 57.28
C GLY A 460 14.80 -35.50 58.77
N SER A 461 13.56 -35.68 59.26
CA SER A 461 13.42 -36.19 60.63
C SER A 461 14.15 -37.52 60.65
N ASP A 462 15.30 -37.50 61.30
CA ASP A 462 16.13 -38.65 61.53
C ASP A 462 16.01 -38.95 63.01
N PHE A 463 15.12 -39.89 63.30
CA PHE A 463 14.91 -40.38 64.65
C PHE A 463 15.85 -41.56 64.83
N ASP A 464 16.95 -41.36 65.55
CA ASP A 464 17.97 -42.38 65.80
C ASP A 464 17.86 -42.98 67.21
N PHE A 465 17.02 -42.39 68.06
CA PHE A 465 16.70 -42.81 69.42
C PHE A 465 17.91 -42.98 70.35
N ASN A 466 19.08 -42.44 69.98
CA ASN A 466 20.32 -42.59 70.76
C ASN A 466 20.22 -41.90 72.14
N ASP A 467 19.43 -40.83 72.21
CA ASP A 467 19.20 -40.03 73.42
C ASP A 467 17.78 -40.22 74.00
N GLY A 468 17.16 -41.39 73.76
CA GLY A 468 15.84 -41.77 74.27
C GLY A 468 14.77 -41.82 73.18
N ALA A 469 13.54 -41.41 73.49
CA ALA A 469 12.42 -41.58 72.57
C ALA A 469 12.30 -40.52 71.45
N ASP A 470 13.21 -39.54 71.37
CA ASP A 470 13.14 -38.41 70.42
C ASP A 470 11.77 -37.71 70.37
N GLY A 471 11.13 -37.59 71.54
CA GLY A 471 9.80 -37.00 71.70
C GLY A 471 8.64 -37.91 71.31
N TRP A 472 8.87 -39.12 70.81
CA TRP A 472 7.83 -40.09 70.52
C TRP A 472 7.07 -40.47 71.80
N GLN A 473 5.76 -40.61 71.68
CA GLN A 473 4.85 -40.92 72.78
C GLN A 473 4.21 -42.28 72.56
N PHE A 474 4.11 -43.06 73.63
CA PHE A 474 3.43 -44.36 73.58
C PHE A 474 1.92 -44.23 73.78
N GLN A 475 1.15 -44.95 72.97
CA GLN A 475 -0.30 -45.01 72.99
C GLN A 475 -0.79 -46.48 73.01
N SER A 476 -1.96 -46.72 73.61
CA SER A 476 -2.61 -48.04 73.65
C SER A 476 -4.12 -47.88 73.89
N ALA A 477 -4.90 -48.90 73.55
CA ALA A 477 -6.35 -48.96 73.77
C ALA A 477 -6.71 -50.08 74.77
N PRO A 478 -6.41 -49.90 76.08
CA PRO A 478 -6.50 -50.95 77.11
C PRO A 478 -7.91 -51.51 77.34
N SER A 479 -8.96 -50.78 76.94
CA SER A 479 -10.35 -51.23 77.06
C SER A 479 -10.76 -52.26 76.00
N VAL A 480 -9.93 -52.46 74.96
CA VAL A 480 -10.22 -53.34 73.81
C VAL A 480 -9.11 -54.38 73.61
N PHE A 481 -7.86 -53.99 73.85
CA PHE A 481 -6.68 -54.83 73.65
C PHE A 481 -5.80 -54.85 74.91
N GLY A 482 -5.01 -55.91 75.09
CA GLY A 482 -3.92 -55.92 76.06
C GLY A 482 -2.89 -54.85 75.73
N VAL A 483 -2.32 -54.22 76.76
CA VAL A 483 -1.30 -53.17 76.61
C VAL A 483 0.07 -53.82 76.38
N PRO A 484 0.79 -53.47 75.29
CA PRO A 484 2.14 -53.97 75.08
C PRO A 484 3.09 -53.50 76.18
N GLN A 485 4.13 -54.29 76.44
CA GLN A 485 5.35 -53.76 77.05
C GLN A 485 6.06 -52.84 76.05
N LYS A 486 6.70 -51.79 76.55
CA LYS A 486 7.42 -50.79 75.75
C LYS A 486 8.81 -50.51 76.32
N THR A 487 9.75 -50.09 75.48
CA THR A 487 11.05 -49.55 75.88
C THR A 487 11.51 -48.46 74.92
N ASP A 488 12.29 -47.51 75.43
CA ASP A 488 12.94 -46.41 74.72
C ASP A 488 14.42 -46.27 75.15
N LEU A 489 15.00 -47.37 75.63
CA LEU A 489 16.36 -47.43 76.14
C LEU A 489 17.29 -48.10 75.12
N ASN A 490 18.54 -47.66 75.07
CA ASN A 490 19.60 -48.22 74.22
C ASN A 490 19.41 -48.00 72.70
N GLY A 491 19.00 -46.80 72.28
CA GLY A 491 19.06 -46.44 70.85
C GLY A 491 17.89 -46.92 70.00
N HIS A 492 16.74 -47.28 70.60
CA HIS A 492 15.58 -47.77 69.83
C HIS A 492 14.26 -47.65 70.61
N LEU A 493 13.15 -47.71 69.88
CA LEU A 493 11.80 -47.87 70.44
C LEU A 493 11.34 -49.33 70.30
N GLY A 494 11.05 -50.01 71.41
CA GLY A 494 10.61 -51.40 71.43
C GLY A 494 9.16 -51.58 71.86
N LEU A 495 8.50 -52.59 71.32
CA LEU A 495 7.17 -53.07 71.71
C LEU A 495 7.15 -54.61 71.81
N SER A 496 6.43 -55.15 72.81
CA SER A 496 6.19 -56.59 72.94
C SER A 496 4.77 -56.89 73.43
N PRO A 497 4.10 -57.94 72.93
CA PRO A 497 2.77 -58.32 73.41
C PRO A 497 2.76 -58.84 74.85
N ALA A 498 3.92 -59.16 75.42
CA ALA A 498 4.11 -59.56 76.82
C ALA A 498 3.18 -60.71 77.28
N GLY A 499 3.05 -61.74 76.44
CA GLY A 499 2.21 -62.91 76.67
C GLY A 499 0.76 -62.76 76.21
N SER A 500 0.33 -61.57 75.75
CA SER A 500 -1.02 -61.34 75.24
C SER A 500 -1.14 -61.71 73.75
N THR A 501 -2.15 -62.51 73.43
CA THR A 501 -2.56 -62.89 72.06
C THR A 501 -3.62 -61.95 71.46
N ASN A 502 -3.95 -60.86 72.16
CA ASN A 502 -4.85 -59.81 71.69
C ASN A 502 -4.33 -58.46 72.19
N CYS A 503 -3.30 -57.94 71.53
CA CYS A 503 -2.50 -56.83 72.00
C CYS A 503 -2.36 -55.75 70.92
N TYR A 504 -2.47 -54.48 71.33
CA TYR A 504 -2.30 -53.32 70.45
C TYR A 504 -1.65 -52.17 71.21
N GLY A 505 -0.65 -51.55 70.60
CA GLY A 505 -0.14 -50.26 71.03
C GLY A 505 0.78 -49.66 69.97
N SER A 506 1.07 -48.38 70.10
CA SER A 506 1.85 -47.63 69.12
C SER A 506 2.82 -46.67 69.79
N TRP A 507 3.95 -46.47 69.14
CA TRP A 507 4.76 -45.27 69.34
C TRP A 507 4.35 -44.25 68.27
N GLU A 508 4.14 -42.99 68.67
CA GLU A 508 3.74 -41.90 67.79
C GLU A 508 4.74 -40.74 67.89
N SER A 509 5.24 -40.27 66.75
CA SER A 509 6.20 -39.17 66.68
C SER A 509 5.57 -37.83 67.09
N PRO A 510 6.40 -36.83 67.45
CA PRO A 510 5.97 -35.43 67.37
C PRO A 510 5.45 -35.07 65.98
N TYR A 511 4.69 -33.98 65.89
CA TYR A 511 4.27 -33.44 64.58
C TYR A 511 5.47 -32.86 63.83
N ILE A 512 5.58 -33.24 62.56
CA ILE A 512 6.64 -32.88 61.64
C ILE A 512 6.04 -31.94 60.59
N ALA A 513 6.67 -30.78 60.40
CA ALA A 513 6.26 -29.84 59.37
C ALA A 513 6.64 -30.36 57.97
N PHE A 514 5.93 -29.89 56.94
CA PHE A 514 6.09 -30.40 55.58
C PHE A 514 5.79 -29.31 54.54
N THR A 515 6.16 -29.58 53.29
CA THR A 515 5.82 -28.77 52.12
C THR A 515 4.63 -29.42 51.39
N ALA A 516 3.52 -28.69 51.31
CA ALA A 516 2.31 -29.19 50.63
C ALA A 516 2.59 -29.52 49.16
N GLY A 517 2.06 -30.65 48.69
CA GLY A 517 2.19 -31.10 47.30
C GLY A 517 3.56 -31.69 46.94
N ARG A 518 4.51 -31.76 47.87
CA ARG A 518 5.78 -32.48 47.66
C ARG A 518 5.64 -33.97 47.98
N ASN A 519 6.44 -34.80 47.31
CA ASN A 519 6.54 -36.23 47.57
C ASN A 519 7.62 -36.50 48.62
N TYR A 520 7.36 -37.49 49.46
CA TYR A 520 8.19 -37.88 50.58
C TYR A 520 8.41 -39.38 50.61
N ARG A 521 9.52 -39.78 51.22
CA ARG A 521 9.81 -41.14 51.67
C ARG A 521 10.05 -41.13 53.18
N ALA A 522 9.34 -41.96 53.93
CA ALA A 522 9.72 -42.34 55.29
C ALA A 522 10.33 -43.75 55.27
N ARG A 523 11.58 -43.88 55.68
CA ARG A 523 12.31 -45.14 55.79
C ARG A 523 12.39 -45.55 57.25
N PHE A 524 11.87 -46.74 57.55
CA PHE A 524 11.87 -47.32 58.90
C PHE A 524 12.85 -48.48 58.95
N THR A 525 13.80 -48.45 59.87
CA THR A 525 14.73 -49.55 60.14
C THR A 525 14.23 -50.32 61.35
N ILE A 526 13.85 -51.58 61.16
CA ILE A 526 13.15 -52.39 62.17
C ILE A 526 13.84 -53.75 62.32
N LYS A 527 13.93 -54.24 63.56
CA LYS A 527 14.34 -55.62 63.88
C LYS A 527 13.36 -56.30 64.83
N SER A 528 13.45 -57.62 64.95
CA SER A 528 12.70 -58.47 65.86
C SER A 528 13.65 -59.23 66.78
N SER A 529 13.19 -59.63 67.96
CA SER A 529 13.93 -60.55 68.84
C SER A 529 14.05 -61.98 68.28
N LEU A 530 13.30 -62.31 67.22
CA LEU A 530 13.20 -63.65 66.66
C LEU A 530 14.07 -63.85 65.41
N ASP A 531 14.55 -65.08 65.23
CA ASP A 531 15.14 -65.53 63.95
C ASP A 531 14.05 -66.02 62.98
N ASP A 532 12.96 -66.58 63.50
CA ASP A 532 11.80 -67.02 62.72
C ASP A 532 10.84 -65.84 62.48
N SER A 533 10.90 -65.27 61.28
CA SER A 533 10.05 -64.13 60.90
C SER A 533 8.57 -64.49 60.79
N SER A 534 8.22 -65.77 60.63
CA SER A 534 6.83 -66.26 60.59
C SER A 534 6.12 -66.22 61.95
N LYS A 535 6.86 -65.89 63.01
CA LYS A 535 6.36 -65.74 64.39
C LYS A 535 6.45 -64.32 64.92
N THR A 536 6.90 -63.37 64.10
CA THR A 536 7.02 -61.97 64.51
C THR A 536 5.64 -61.31 64.55
N PRO A 537 5.25 -60.66 65.67
CA PRO A 537 3.98 -59.95 65.78
C PRO A 537 3.76 -58.97 64.63
N GLY A 538 2.52 -58.83 64.20
CA GLY A 538 2.15 -57.86 63.17
C GLY A 538 2.59 -56.44 63.50
N ILE A 539 3.16 -55.75 62.52
CA ILE A 539 3.62 -54.36 62.62
C ILE A 539 2.81 -53.51 61.64
N ARG A 540 2.41 -52.31 62.06
CA ARG A 540 1.82 -51.32 61.14
C ARG A 540 2.57 -50.00 61.22
N LEU A 541 3.00 -49.51 60.07
CA LEU A 541 3.64 -48.21 59.90
C LEU A 541 2.62 -47.26 59.32
N ARG A 542 2.48 -46.06 59.90
CA ARG A 542 1.49 -45.06 59.47
C ARG A 542 2.09 -43.67 59.36
N ILE A 543 1.59 -42.92 58.39
CA ILE A 543 1.72 -41.47 58.31
C ILE A 543 0.33 -40.90 58.49
N ASN A 544 0.13 -40.04 59.50
CA ASN A 544 -1.15 -39.41 59.77
C ASN A 544 -1.01 -37.90 59.60
N SER A 545 -2.00 -37.24 59.01
CA SER A 545 -2.09 -35.78 59.02
C SER A 545 -2.45 -35.25 60.41
N GLY A 546 -2.26 -33.95 60.62
CA GLY A 546 -2.57 -33.27 61.89
C GLY A 546 -4.03 -33.32 62.37
N ASP A 547 -4.95 -33.77 61.52
CA ASP A 547 -6.35 -34.07 61.84
C ASP A 547 -6.62 -35.58 61.97
N TYR A 548 -5.57 -36.39 62.14
CA TYR A 548 -5.58 -37.84 62.34
C TYR A 548 -6.09 -38.67 61.16
N GLN A 549 -6.16 -38.10 59.95
CA GLN A 549 -6.43 -38.89 58.75
C GLN A 549 -5.18 -39.65 58.33
N SER A 550 -5.35 -40.91 57.97
CA SER A 550 -4.24 -41.73 57.46
C SER A 550 -3.88 -41.31 56.04
N VAL A 551 -2.61 -40.94 55.84
CA VAL A 551 -2.04 -40.52 54.55
C VAL A 551 -1.37 -41.70 53.84
N ALA A 552 -0.63 -42.52 54.59
CA ALA A 552 0.00 -43.73 54.09
C ALA A 552 0.09 -44.79 55.18
N VAL A 553 -0.06 -46.06 54.78
CA VAL A 553 -0.01 -47.21 55.70
C VAL A 553 0.75 -48.36 55.04
N LEU A 554 1.64 -49.00 55.80
CA LEU A 554 2.17 -50.32 55.47
C LEU A 554 1.88 -51.29 56.60
N MET A 555 1.24 -52.40 56.24
CA MET A 555 1.07 -53.56 57.10
C MET A 555 2.22 -54.54 56.84
N ILE A 556 2.86 -54.99 57.90
CA ILE A 556 3.88 -56.05 57.88
C ILE A 556 3.31 -57.17 58.74
N ASP A 557 2.86 -58.24 58.10
CA ASP A 557 2.32 -59.42 58.77
C ASP A 557 3.23 -60.65 58.60
N SER A 558 3.09 -61.59 59.53
CA SER A 558 3.81 -62.86 59.56
C SER A 558 3.18 -63.93 58.65
N ARG A 559 2.10 -63.61 57.93
CA ARG A 559 1.35 -64.56 57.11
C ARG A 559 2.17 -64.98 55.88
N GLY A 560 1.93 -66.20 55.39
CA GLY A 560 2.65 -66.71 54.22
C GLY A 560 4.14 -66.98 54.46
N GLY A 561 4.54 -67.26 55.71
CA GLY A 561 5.93 -67.59 56.07
C GLY A 561 6.75 -66.41 56.62
N GLY A 562 6.13 -65.24 56.79
CA GLY A 562 6.78 -64.07 57.40
C GLY A 562 7.89 -63.45 56.54
N GLU A 563 7.84 -63.63 55.23
CA GLU A 563 8.87 -63.16 54.29
C GLU A 563 9.09 -61.64 54.32
N PHE A 564 8.09 -60.88 54.79
CA PHE A 564 8.15 -59.42 54.93
C PHE A 564 8.39 -58.96 56.37
N SER A 565 8.26 -59.85 57.36
CA SER A 565 8.54 -59.54 58.76
C SER A 565 10.03 -59.36 59.02
N PRO A 566 10.42 -58.53 60.01
CA PRO A 566 11.81 -58.39 60.41
C PRO A 566 12.28 -59.63 61.19
N THR A 567 13.60 -59.82 61.27
CA THR A 567 14.27 -60.81 62.14
C THR A 567 15.22 -60.07 63.08
N LYS A 568 16.13 -60.77 63.74
CA LYS A 568 17.26 -60.12 64.45
C LYS A 568 18.13 -59.24 63.55
N GLN A 569 18.13 -59.47 62.24
CA GLN A 569 18.77 -58.57 61.29
C GLN A 569 17.85 -57.38 60.97
N GLU A 570 18.44 -56.19 60.99
CA GLU A 570 17.76 -54.95 60.61
C GLU A 570 17.22 -55.04 59.18
N ARG A 571 16.01 -54.53 59.01
CA ARG A 571 15.36 -54.41 57.72
C ARG A 571 14.75 -53.04 57.55
N ALA A 572 14.99 -52.45 56.38
CA ALA A 572 14.45 -51.15 56.01
C ALA A 572 13.11 -51.32 55.28
N TYR A 573 12.15 -50.46 55.62
CA TYR A 573 10.84 -50.37 55.00
C TYR A 573 10.59 -48.94 54.54
N ASP A 574 10.37 -48.76 53.24
CA ASP A 574 10.12 -47.44 52.66
C ASP A 574 8.62 -47.22 52.49
N LEU A 575 8.14 -46.07 52.97
CA LEU A 575 6.79 -45.59 52.80
C LEU A 575 6.79 -44.29 52.02
N LEU A 576 6.26 -44.32 50.80
CA LEU A 576 6.15 -43.14 49.95
C LEU A 576 4.81 -42.45 50.16
N PHE A 577 4.80 -41.13 50.28
CA PHE A 577 3.58 -40.38 50.51
C PHE A 577 3.64 -38.95 49.95
N THR A 578 2.48 -38.38 49.68
CA THR A 578 2.31 -36.98 49.27
C THR A 578 1.39 -36.31 50.28
N MET A 579 1.81 -35.17 50.83
CA MET A 579 1.01 -34.49 51.84
C MET A 579 -0.10 -33.63 51.18
N PRO A 580 -1.37 -33.83 51.56
CA PRO A 580 -2.48 -33.06 51.01
C PRO A 580 -2.42 -31.60 51.50
N ALA A 581 -2.83 -30.67 50.64
CA ALA A 581 -2.80 -29.24 50.93
C ALA A 581 -3.68 -28.82 52.12
N THR A 582 -4.61 -29.66 52.57
CA THR A 582 -5.49 -29.44 53.72
C THR A 582 -4.84 -29.77 55.08
N ALA A 583 -3.69 -30.48 55.10
CA ALA A 583 -2.99 -30.85 56.33
C ALA A 583 -2.06 -29.74 56.89
N VAL A 584 -2.05 -28.56 56.25
CA VAL A 584 -1.02 -27.51 56.42
C VAL A 584 -0.95 -26.82 57.78
N SER A 585 -1.97 -26.88 58.64
CA SER A 585 -1.94 -26.13 59.90
C SER A 585 -1.22 -26.82 61.06
N SER A 586 -1.02 -28.15 61.00
CA SER A 586 -0.59 -28.93 62.17
C SER A 586 0.52 -29.95 61.91
N GLY A 587 1.01 -30.08 60.67
CA GLY A 587 2.04 -31.06 60.31
C GLY A 587 1.49 -32.48 60.09
N PHE A 588 2.39 -33.48 60.07
CA PHE A 588 2.04 -34.90 60.08
C PHE A 588 2.78 -35.64 61.19
N SER A 589 2.26 -36.77 61.64
CA SER A 589 2.93 -37.67 62.59
C SER A 589 3.18 -39.03 61.95
N ILE A 590 4.15 -39.73 62.50
CA ILE A 590 4.49 -41.10 62.14
C ILE A 590 4.11 -42.02 63.29
N SER A 591 3.60 -43.22 62.98
CA SER A 591 3.31 -44.24 63.98
C SER A 591 4.01 -45.56 63.66
N PHE A 592 4.53 -46.21 64.71
CA PHE A 592 5.02 -47.58 64.72
C PHE A 592 4.15 -48.39 65.67
N ASP A 593 3.26 -49.21 65.10
CA ASP A 593 2.29 -49.98 65.85
C ASP A 593 2.71 -51.45 65.97
N LEU A 594 2.44 -52.04 67.14
CA LEU A 594 2.38 -53.49 67.34
C LEU A 594 0.91 -53.93 67.34
N ILE A 595 0.62 -54.96 66.55
CA ILE A 595 -0.71 -55.56 66.40
C ILE A 595 -0.56 -57.09 66.50
N ASN A 596 -0.80 -57.64 67.70
CA ASN A 596 -0.76 -59.08 67.93
C ASN A 596 -2.16 -59.63 68.19
N ILE A 597 -2.81 -60.17 67.15
CA ILE A 597 -4.19 -60.67 67.23
C ILE A 597 -4.22 -62.14 66.81
N GLY A 598 -4.58 -63.01 67.76
CA GLY A 598 -4.57 -64.46 67.58
C GLY A 598 -3.32 -65.12 68.17
N THR A 599 -3.18 -66.42 67.93
CA THR A 599 -2.14 -67.28 68.53
C THR A 599 -1.05 -67.66 67.53
N GLU A 600 -1.01 -67.01 66.36
CA GLU A 600 -0.13 -67.38 65.25
C GLU A 600 1.31 -66.89 65.49
N ASP A 601 1.45 -65.71 66.09
CA ASP A 601 2.72 -65.05 66.43
C ASP A 601 3.17 -65.38 67.86
N ASP A 602 4.47 -65.24 68.14
CA ASP A 602 5.01 -65.41 69.48
C ASP A 602 4.59 -64.22 70.37
N PRO A 603 3.78 -64.45 71.42
CA PRO A 603 3.26 -63.37 72.25
C PRO A 603 4.34 -62.73 73.16
N ASN A 604 5.55 -63.27 73.21
CA ASN A 604 6.67 -62.71 73.99
C ASN A 604 7.75 -62.05 73.13
N ALA A 605 7.58 -62.07 71.80
CA ALA A 605 8.53 -61.44 70.91
C ALA A 605 8.56 -59.91 71.11
N TRP A 606 9.73 -59.34 70.90
CA TRP A 606 9.94 -57.90 70.78
C TRP A 606 10.14 -57.52 69.31
N VAL A 607 9.60 -56.36 68.96
CA VAL A 607 9.90 -55.62 67.74
C VAL A 607 10.48 -54.27 68.11
N TYR A 608 11.51 -53.85 67.39
CA TYR A 608 12.28 -52.66 67.69
C TYR A 608 12.39 -51.78 66.46
N LEU A 609 12.09 -50.50 66.62
CA LEU A 609 12.32 -49.45 65.66
C LEU A 609 13.66 -48.80 65.97
N GLU A 610 14.64 -49.04 65.12
CA GLU A 610 16.03 -48.57 65.28
C GLU A 610 16.23 -47.17 64.74
N ARG A 611 15.54 -46.83 63.63
CA ARG A 611 15.69 -45.53 63.00
C ARG A 611 14.50 -45.19 62.11
N VAL A 612 14.17 -43.91 62.01
CA VAL A 612 13.24 -43.40 60.99
C VAL A 612 13.86 -42.21 60.29
N GLU A 613 14.03 -42.32 58.96
CA GLU A 613 14.55 -41.25 58.10
C GLU A 613 13.44 -40.74 57.18
N ILE A 614 13.29 -39.43 57.03
CA ILE A 614 12.28 -38.83 56.14
C ILE A 614 12.93 -37.99 55.06
N ASP A 615 12.78 -38.33 53.79
CA ASP A 615 13.39 -37.56 52.70
C ASP A 615 12.32 -36.97 51.78
N GLY A 616 12.52 -35.73 51.32
CA GLY A 616 11.76 -35.19 50.20
C GLY A 616 12.34 -35.69 48.87
N ILE A 617 11.51 -36.31 48.04
CA ILE A 617 11.92 -37.00 46.80
C ILE A 617 11.40 -36.36 45.51
#